data_AF-A0A1U9R356-F1
#
_entry.id   AF-A0A1U9R356-F1
#
_cell.length_a   1.000
_cell.length_b   1.000
_cell.length_c   1.000
_cell.angle_alpha   90.00
_cell.angle_beta   90.00
_cell.angle_gamma   90.00
#
_symmetry.space_group_name_H-M   'P 1'
#
loop_
_entity.id
_entity.type
_entity.pdbx_description
1 polymer ?
#
loop_
_entity_poly.entity_id
_entity_poly.type
_entity_poly.pdbx_seq_one_letter_code
_entity_poly.pdbx_strand_id
1 'polypeptide(L)'
;MAEAHRRGWSEGYRSGSESSAGLSKSRIERLEQRVKELEEQLDSAQRVYEINGCQTVEVGGYGYCWRGDAPLEVGDRVLLPENYVSRLKNGPGPTVGVVNKLGTTYRGPLSDIVGRAPATGRDG
;
A
#
# COMPACT_ATOMS: atom_id res chain seq x y z
N MET A 1 -27.23 55.72 -1.02
CA MET A 1 -27.56 54.41 -0.39
C MET A 1 -27.31 53.20 -1.30
N ALA A 2 -27.40 53.32 -2.63
CA ALA A 2 -27.25 52.17 -3.55
C ALA A 2 -25.81 51.62 -3.72
N GLU A 3 -24.76 52.41 -3.48
CA GLU A 3 -23.36 51.96 -3.61
C GLU A 3 -22.85 51.19 -2.38
N ALA A 4 -23.23 51.61 -1.17
CA ALA A 4 -22.87 50.92 0.06
C ALA A 4 -23.47 49.51 0.09
N HIS A 5 -24.71 49.37 -0.39
CA HIS A 5 -25.38 48.08 -0.49
C HIS A 5 -24.77 47.18 -1.57
N ARG A 6 -24.19 47.76 -2.63
CA ARG A 6 -23.50 47.00 -3.69
C ARG A 6 -22.14 46.47 -3.24
N ARG A 7 -21.36 47.28 -2.50
CA ARG A 7 -20.05 46.88 -1.97
C ARG A 7 -20.15 45.79 -0.90
N GLY A 8 -21.07 45.95 0.05
CA GLY A 8 -21.31 44.95 1.10
C GLY A 8 -21.77 43.60 0.53
N TRP A 9 -22.52 43.61 -0.59
CA TRP A 9 -22.95 42.38 -1.25
C TRP A 9 -21.79 41.66 -1.95
N SER A 10 -20.91 42.39 -2.64
CA SER A 10 -19.72 41.80 -3.27
C SER A 10 -18.69 41.27 -2.26
N GLU A 11 -18.49 41.97 -1.14
CA GLU A 11 -17.59 41.53 -0.06
C GLU A 11 -18.15 40.32 0.69
N GLY A 12 -19.46 40.30 0.98
CA GLY A 12 -20.12 39.16 1.61
C GLY A 12 -20.10 37.91 0.75
N TYR A 13 -20.33 38.05 -0.56
CA TYR A 13 -20.28 36.92 -1.50
C TYR A 13 -18.88 36.34 -1.65
N ARG A 14 -17.86 37.20 -1.74
CA ARG A 14 -16.44 36.79 -1.87
C ARG A 14 -15.90 36.16 -0.58
N SER A 15 -16.23 36.74 0.56
CA SER A 15 -15.86 36.18 1.87
C SER A 15 -16.59 34.85 2.15
N GLY A 16 -17.87 34.74 1.75
CA GLY A 16 -18.64 33.50 1.86
C GLY A 16 -18.12 32.38 0.94
N SER A 17 -17.72 32.71 -0.30
CA SER A 17 -17.19 31.73 -1.24
C SER A 17 -15.80 31.23 -0.81
N GLU A 18 -14.90 32.12 -0.39
CA GLU A 18 -13.57 31.77 0.13
C GLU A 18 -13.64 30.96 1.42
N SER A 19 -14.54 31.32 2.34
CA SER A 19 -14.77 30.58 3.58
C SER A 19 -15.37 29.19 3.31
N SER A 20 -16.33 29.07 2.39
CA SER A 20 -16.91 27.77 2.03
C SER A 20 -15.90 26.86 1.31
N ALA A 21 -15.03 27.42 0.48
CA ALA A 21 -13.98 26.68 -0.21
C ALA A 21 -12.90 26.18 0.77
N GLY A 22 -12.48 27.01 1.73
CA GLY A 22 -11.54 26.63 2.79
C GLY A 22 -12.11 25.57 3.75
N LEU A 23 -13.38 25.69 4.13
CA LEU A 23 -14.08 24.68 4.93
C LEU A 23 -14.26 23.36 4.16
N SER A 24 -14.53 23.43 2.86
CA SER A 24 -14.65 22.25 2.02
C SER A 24 -13.31 21.53 1.87
N LYS A 25 -12.22 22.27 1.63
CA LYS A 25 -10.87 21.71 1.50
C LYS A 25 -10.38 21.03 2.79
N SER A 26 -10.48 21.71 3.93
CA SER A 26 -10.11 21.14 5.24
C SER A 26 -10.95 19.91 5.60
N ARG A 27 -12.23 19.89 5.20
CA ARG A 27 -13.09 18.71 5.35
C ARG A 27 -12.66 17.56 4.46
N ILE A 28 -12.26 17.82 3.21
CA ILE A 28 -11.73 16.79 2.30
C ILE A 28 -10.44 16.20 2.87
N GLU A 29 -9.47 17.04 3.25
CA GLU A 29 -8.19 16.58 3.83
C GLU A 29 -8.42 15.71 5.08
N ARG A 30 -9.36 16.12 5.95
CA ARG A 30 -9.73 15.32 7.13
C ARG A 30 -10.35 13.97 6.74
N LEU A 31 -11.19 13.94 5.71
CA LEU A 31 -11.81 12.71 5.22
C LEU A 31 -10.76 11.77 4.60
N GLU A 32 -9.85 12.30 3.79
CA GLU A 32 -8.73 11.54 3.21
C GLU A 32 -7.87 10.91 4.30
N GLN A 33 -7.50 11.69 5.33
CA GLN A 33 -6.76 11.17 6.47
C GLN A 33 -7.52 10.08 7.22
N ARG A 34 -8.84 10.23 7.38
CA ARG A 34 -9.67 9.23 8.05
C ARG A 34 -9.84 7.96 7.23
N VAL A 35 -9.96 8.06 5.91
CA VAL A 35 -9.99 6.90 5.02
C VAL A 35 -8.69 6.12 5.14
N LYS A 36 -7.54 6.80 5.08
CA LYS A 36 -6.23 6.17 5.25
C LYS A 36 -6.12 5.42 6.59
N GLU A 37 -6.53 6.05 7.69
CA GLU A 37 -6.50 5.43 9.01
C GLU A 37 -7.40 4.18 9.08
N LEU A 38 -8.59 4.24 8.46
CA LEU A 38 -9.51 3.10 8.42
C LEU A 38 -8.96 1.95 7.55
N GLU A 39 -8.30 2.27 6.43
CA GLU A 39 -7.62 1.27 5.60
C GLU A 39 -6.49 0.56 6.38
N GLU A 40 -5.70 1.31 7.15
CA GLU A 40 -4.66 0.75 8.03
C GLU A 40 -5.26 -0.13 9.14
N GLN A 41 -6.37 0.29 9.75
CA GLN A 41 -7.10 -0.51 10.74
C GLN A 41 -7.66 -1.80 10.14
N LEU A 42 -8.25 -1.71 8.95
CA LEU A 42 -8.80 -2.88 8.26
C LEU A 42 -7.70 -3.88 7.88
N ASP A 43 -6.58 -3.39 7.35
CA ASP A 43 -5.42 -4.22 7.01
C ASP A 43 -4.91 -4.95 8.27
N SER A 44 -4.65 -4.23 9.35
CA SER A 44 -4.16 -4.83 10.60
C SER A 44 -5.13 -5.86 11.21
N ALA A 45 -6.44 -5.61 11.14
CA ALA A 45 -7.45 -6.53 11.68
C ALA A 45 -7.61 -7.82 10.86
N GLN A 46 -7.33 -7.76 9.55
CA GLN A 46 -7.58 -8.87 8.63
C GLN A 46 -6.32 -9.62 8.21
N ARG A 47 -5.14 -9.14 8.59
CA ARG A 47 -3.87 -9.72 8.18
C ARG A 47 -3.66 -11.09 8.83
N VAL A 48 -3.30 -12.06 8.01
CA VAL A 48 -2.88 -13.40 8.44
C VAL A 48 -1.37 -13.46 8.31
N TYR A 49 -0.69 -13.93 9.35
CA TYR A 49 0.77 -14.05 9.41
C TYR A 49 1.29 -15.47 9.20
N GLU A 50 0.42 -16.47 9.35
CA GLU A 50 0.78 -17.87 9.16
C GLU A 50 -0.41 -18.65 8.58
N ILE A 51 -0.15 -19.49 7.59
CA ILE A 51 -1.12 -20.42 7.02
C ILE A 51 -0.45 -21.79 6.91
N ASN A 52 -1.02 -22.82 7.54
CA ASN A 52 -0.49 -24.20 7.51
C ASN A 52 0.99 -24.30 7.96
N GLY A 53 1.39 -23.58 9.01
CA GLY A 53 2.79 -23.57 9.47
C GLY A 53 3.76 -22.80 8.58
N CYS A 54 3.25 -22.14 7.53
CA CYS A 54 4.05 -21.34 6.61
C CYS A 54 3.83 -19.87 6.92
N GLN A 55 4.92 -19.10 7.06
CA GLN A 55 4.82 -17.66 7.24
C GLN A 55 4.26 -17.03 5.96
N THR A 56 3.31 -16.11 6.09
CA THR A 56 2.82 -15.33 4.96
C THR A 56 3.51 -13.98 4.89
N VAL A 57 3.79 -13.53 3.67
CA VAL A 57 4.45 -12.24 3.42
C VAL A 57 3.86 -11.57 2.19
N GLU A 58 4.06 -10.27 2.08
CA GLU A 58 3.67 -9.47 0.92
C GLU A 58 4.91 -8.98 0.18
N VAL A 59 4.99 -9.29 -1.11
CA VAL A 59 6.09 -8.90 -2.00
C VAL A 59 5.50 -8.20 -3.21
N GLY A 60 5.84 -6.92 -3.38
CA GLY A 60 5.34 -6.11 -4.51
C GLY A 60 3.81 -6.01 -4.58
N GLY A 61 3.12 -6.06 -3.43
CA GLY A 61 1.65 -5.98 -3.34
C GLY A 61 0.92 -7.31 -3.50
N TYR A 62 1.64 -8.44 -3.65
CA TYR A 62 1.06 -9.77 -3.75
C TYR A 62 1.44 -10.61 -2.53
N GLY A 63 0.50 -11.41 -2.03
CA GLY A 63 0.73 -12.34 -0.93
C GLY A 63 1.45 -13.61 -1.39
N TYR A 64 2.36 -14.11 -0.56
CA TYR A 64 3.07 -15.38 -0.77
C TYR A 64 3.22 -16.16 0.54
N CYS A 65 3.46 -17.46 0.40
CA CYS A 65 3.85 -18.35 1.49
C CYS A 65 5.37 -18.57 1.53
N TRP A 66 5.92 -18.56 2.73
CA TRP A 66 7.31 -18.89 3.01
C TRP A 66 7.38 -20.16 3.87
N ARG A 67 8.13 -21.14 3.35
CA ARG A 67 8.31 -22.47 3.98
C ARG A 67 9.73 -22.75 4.45
N GLY A 68 10.64 -21.78 4.32
CA GLY A 68 12.02 -21.99 4.74
C GLY A 68 12.16 -21.91 6.26
N ASP A 69 13.24 -22.50 6.78
CA ASP A 69 13.44 -22.70 8.22
C ASP A 69 13.55 -21.38 9.00
N ALA A 70 14.20 -20.38 8.43
CA ALA A 70 14.35 -19.06 9.05
C ALA A 70 13.25 -18.11 8.56
N PRO A 71 12.49 -17.44 9.45
CA PRO A 71 11.44 -16.50 9.07
C PRO A 71 12.01 -15.31 8.28
N LEU A 72 11.22 -14.80 7.36
CA LEU A 72 11.54 -13.59 6.58
C LEU A 72 11.22 -12.33 7.38
N GLU A 73 12.02 -11.30 7.12
CA GLU A 73 11.83 -9.94 7.62
C GLU A 73 11.50 -8.97 6.48
N VAL A 74 10.95 -7.81 6.82
CA VAL A 74 10.74 -6.72 5.84
C VAL A 74 12.08 -6.25 5.32
N GLY A 75 12.21 -6.16 3.99
CA GLY A 75 13.46 -5.84 3.31
C GLY A 75 14.24 -7.06 2.81
N ASP A 76 13.89 -8.27 3.24
CA ASP A 76 14.51 -9.50 2.74
C ASP A 76 14.28 -9.66 1.24
N ARG A 77 15.32 -10.11 0.54
CA ARG A 77 15.24 -10.43 -0.89
C ARG A 77 14.91 -11.89 -1.08
N VAL A 78 13.92 -12.16 -1.92
CA VAL A 78 13.38 -13.49 -2.16
C VAL A 78 13.25 -13.80 -3.64
N LEU A 79 13.35 -15.07 -4.00
CA LEU A 79 13.05 -15.59 -5.32
C LEU A 79 11.59 -15.97 -5.40
N LEU A 80 10.84 -15.23 -6.19
CA LEU A 80 9.45 -15.48 -6.47
C LEU A 80 9.31 -16.53 -7.58
N PRO A 81 8.29 -17.39 -7.52
CA PRO A 81 8.00 -18.31 -8.60
C PRO A 81 7.67 -17.55 -9.88
N GLU A 82 7.94 -18.18 -11.02
CA GLU A 82 7.51 -17.63 -12.31
C GLU A 82 5.98 -17.57 -12.36
N ASN A 83 5.43 -16.41 -12.71
CA ASN A 83 4.04 -16.27 -13.10
C ASN A 83 3.96 -15.62 -14.50
N TYR A 84 2.78 -15.65 -15.13
CA TYR A 84 2.59 -15.13 -16.48
C TYR A 84 3.09 -13.68 -16.65
N VAL A 85 2.85 -12.83 -15.64
CA VAL A 85 3.24 -11.42 -15.64
C VAL A 85 4.74 -11.24 -15.48
N SER A 86 5.38 -12.02 -14.60
CA SER A 86 6.83 -11.97 -14.40
C SER A 86 7.57 -12.48 -15.63
N ARG A 87 7.07 -13.54 -16.28
CA ARG A 87 7.64 -14.03 -17.54
C ARG A 87 7.58 -12.96 -18.64
N LEU A 88 6.46 -12.25 -18.76
CA LEU A 88 6.31 -11.19 -19.75
C LEU A 88 7.25 -10.00 -19.48
N LYS A 89 7.46 -9.63 -18.21
CA LYS A 89 8.26 -8.47 -17.82
C LYS A 89 9.77 -8.74 -17.75
N ASN A 90 10.16 -9.88 -17.20
CA ASN A 90 11.54 -10.17 -16.80
C ASN A 90 12.17 -11.34 -17.58
N GLY A 91 11.41 -11.97 -18.48
CA GLY A 91 11.81 -13.21 -19.12
C GLY A 91 11.52 -14.45 -18.26
N PRO A 92 11.78 -15.66 -18.81
CA PRO A 92 11.52 -16.91 -18.12
C PRO A 92 12.38 -17.07 -16.87
N GLY A 93 11.82 -17.71 -15.84
CA GLY A 93 12.51 -18.06 -14.60
C GLY A 93 12.08 -17.27 -13.35
N PRO A 94 12.63 -17.66 -12.18
CA PRO A 94 12.35 -17.00 -10.91
C PRO A 94 12.74 -15.52 -10.95
N THR A 95 11.92 -14.67 -10.35
CA THR A 95 12.18 -13.22 -10.27
C THR A 95 12.56 -12.82 -8.85
N VAL A 96 13.52 -11.92 -8.70
CA VAL A 96 13.87 -11.35 -7.39
C VAL A 96 12.82 -10.33 -6.96
N GLY A 97 12.27 -10.50 -5.77
CA GLY A 97 11.41 -9.54 -5.08
C GLY A 97 11.97 -9.14 -3.72
N VAL A 98 11.36 -8.13 -3.10
CA VAL A 98 11.69 -7.65 -1.74
C VAL A 98 10.44 -7.79 -0.88
N VAL A 99 10.58 -8.32 0.34
CA VAL A 99 9.46 -8.38 1.29
C VAL A 99 9.09 -6.96 1.72
N ASN A 100 7.89 -6.51 1.34
CA ASN A 100 7.38 -5.18 1.69
C ASN A 100 6.68 -5.19 3.06
N LYS A 101 5.97 -6.27 3.38
CA LYS A 101 5.23 -6.43 4.64
C LYS A 101 5.19 -7.89 5.07
N LEU A 102 5.07 -8.10 6.38
CA LEU A 102 4.74 -9.42 6.94
C LEU A 102 3.24 -9.64 6.92
N GLY A 103 2.83 -10.89 6.73
CA GLY A 103 1.42 -11.26 6.60
C GLY A 103 0.79 -10.84 5.28
N THR A 104 -0.47 -11.24 5.09
CA THR A 104 -1.29 -10.83 3.94
C THR A 104 -2.76 -10.75 4.33
N THR A 105 -3.51 -9.85 3.70
CA THR A 105 -4.97 -9.77 3.81
C THR A 105 -5.67 -10.66 2.78
N TYR A 106 -4.94 -11.19 1.80
CA TYR A 106 -5.47 -12.09 0.79
C TYR A 106 -5.79 -13.48 1.39
N ARG A 107 -7.01 -13.96 1.16
CA ARG A 107 -7.51 -15.23 1.73
C ARG A 107 -7.58 -16.39 0.72
N GLY A 108 -7.18 -16.15 -0.52
CA GLY A 108 -7.15 -17.18 -1.56
C GLY A 108 -5.87 -18.02 -1.52
N PRO A 109 -5.67 -18.92 -2.51
CA PRO A 109 -4.47 -19.73 -2.61
C PRO A 109 -3.23 -18.86 -2.82
N LEU A 110 -2.22 -19.06 -1.97
CA LEU A 110 -0.94 -18.37 -2.03
C LEU A 110 0.10 -19.22 -2.74
N SER A 111 0.91 -18.58 -3.58
CA SER A 111 2.07 -19.22 -4.18
C SER A 111 3.23 -19.27 -3.18
N ASP A 112 4.03 -20.32 -3.27
CA ASP A 112 5.20 -20.49 -2.42
C ASP A 112 6.40 -19.70 -2.97
N ILE A 113 7.09 -18.98 -2.10
CA ILE A 113 8.41 -18.39 -2.39
C ILE A 113 9.41 -19.53 -2.62
N VAL A 114 10.20 -19.43 -3.69
CA VAL A 114 11.15 -20.47 -4.10
C VAL A 114 12.34 -20.53 -3.15
N GLY A 115 12.81 -19.38 -2.66
CA GLY A 115 13.96 -19.30 -1.79
C GLY A 115 14.34 -17.86 -1.45
N ARG A 116 15.38 -17.68 -0.64
CA ARG A 116 16.03 -16.38 -0.48
C ARG A 116 16.86 -16.07 -1.71
N ALA A 117 16.81 -14.82 -2.16
CA ALA A 117 17.71 -14.37 -3.21
C ALA A 117 19.09 -14.08 -2.59
N PRO A 118 20.19 -14.34 -3.30
CA PRO A 118 21.52 -13.98 -2.82
C PRO A 118 21.59 -12.48 -2.55
N ALA A 119 22.26 -12.10 -1.47
CA ALA A 119 22.65 -10.71 -1.27
C ALA A 119 23.47 -10.28 -2.51
N THR A 120 23.17 -9.11 -3.07
CA THR A 120 24.03 -8.55 -4.12
C THR A 120 25.35 -8.13 -3.48
N GLY A 121 26.23 -9.10 -3.30
CA GLY A 121 27.65 -8.89 -3.11
C GLY A 121 28.25 -8.54 -4.46
N ARG A 122 28.74 -7.30 -4.55
CA ARG A 122 29.71 -6.86 -5.54
C ARG A 122 31.00 -7.64 -5.25
N ASP A 123 31.23 -8.73 -5.96
CA ASP A 123 32.57 -9.27 -6.09
C ASP A 123 33.33 -8.37 -7.07
N GLY A 124 34.39 -7.72 -6.58
CA GLY A 124 35.26 -6.81 -7.32
C GLY A 124 35.96 -5.81 -6.43
#